data_AF-A0A938U7W0-F1
#
_entry.id   AF-A0A938U7W0-F1
#
_cell.length_a   1.000
_cell.length_b   1.000
_cell.length_c   1.000
_cell.angle_alpha   90.00
_cell.angle_beta   90.00
_cell.angle_gamma   90.00
#
_symmetry.space_group_name_H-M   'P 1'
#
loop_
_entity.id
_entity.type
_entity.pdbx_description
1 polymer ?
#
loop_
_entity_poly.entity_id
_entity_poly.type
_entity_poly.pdbx_seq_one_letter_code
_entity_poly.pdbx_strand_id
1 'polypeptide(L)'
;MRSPFSRGWMKLRRVLRTSAPKAPSPPSAPRAARPCRAEARNLLFKKGAVFPKPRLPEAGAGGREDCGIVPSSYSRRSLLRVAASFCGPAGAGGVPPPRLRPAPANLSPRKADMRLRQLLQHDAHDGADRALHPAYALSLADGNCWRLSACASAASWLRTLAAVMELPGAPDDDRPDLLFTEEPPWERLTAWGGQREEVAWGGRGQRPLVFWRRPGSPDVLCQLHNDGREEYCLINMWNCLAVVYLETLRRGGLPLHAGLAVRQGQGVVLAAPGDTGKSTTCRRLPPPWEVLDDDETLVALTPTGSYLAHPFPTWSDFLFQGAPLSPLGRSWNVHRTAPVRAVFFLEQHSAEEVIPLQTGKAAVFLQQSAMQIFSPAWHVVPHEEKLARRRRVFQNASDLALRVPAFLLRLSLRGRFWEDLEQTLDRL
;
A
#
# COMPACT_ATOMS: atom_id res chain seq x y z
N MET A 1 68.12 7.47 30.07
CA MET A 1 67.53 8.58 29.29
C MET A 1 66.00 8.47 29.34
N ARG A 2 65.32 9.61 29.32
CA ARG A 2 64.02 9.89 29.96
C ARG A 2 62.77 9.45 29.16
N SER A 3 61.88 8.70 29.81
CA SER A 3 60.43 8.95 30.11
C SER A 3 59.38 9.22 28.97
N PRO A 4 58.05 9.23 29.25
CA PRO A 4 57.14 8.11 28.90
C PRO A 4 55.72 8.53 28.40
N PHE A 5 54.81 7.54 28.27
CA PHE A 5 53.36 7.54 28.55
C PHE A 5 52.49 8.83 28.50
N SER A 6 51.36 8.76 27.75
CA SER A 6 49.98 9.17 28.14
C SER A 6 49.02 8.78 26.99
N ARG A 7 47.95 7.94 27.13
CA ARG A 7 46.68 7.97 27.89
C ARG A 7 45.72 9.12 27.55
N GLY A 8 44.47 8.77 27.19
CA GLY A 8 43.34 9.70 27.20
C GLY A 8 41.98 9.11 26.77
N TRP A 9 41.32 8.36 27.67
CA TRP A 9 39.89 8.01 27.66
C TRP A 9 39.13 8.84 28.71
N MET A 10 37.83 9.09 28.48
CA MET A 10 36.76 9.51 29.44
C MET A 10 36.87 10.95 30.01
N LYS A 11 35.81 11.74 30.32
CA LYS A 11 34.51 11.41 30.95
C LYS A 11 33.62 12.68 31.10
N LEU A 12 32.30 12.44 31.23
CA LEU A 12 31.28 13.29 31.85
C LEU A 12 31.66 13.89 33.23
N ARG A 13 31.06 15.05 33.58
CA ARG A 13 30.44 15.27 34.92
C ARG A 13 29.41 16.43 34.98
N ARG A 14 28.22 16.08 35.50
CA ARG A 14 27.26 16.92 36.24
C ARG A 14 27.94 17.66 37.40
N VAL A 15 27.39 18.81 37.85
CA VAL A 15 26.95 19.06 39.25
C VAL A 15 25.93 20.21 39.30
N LEU A 16 24.79 19.94 39.95
CA LEU A 16 23.80 20.89 40.49
C LEU A 16 24.33 21.52 41.80
N ARG A 17 24.09 22.80 42.06
CA ARG A 17 23.84 23.31 43.42
C ARG A 17 22.83 24.46 43.45
N THR A 18 21.81 24.23 44.25
CA THR A 18 20.74 25.10 44.76
C THR A 18 21.22 26.01 45.89
N SER A 19 20.70 27.25 45.98
CA SER A 19 19.95 27.80 47.14
C SER A 19 19.69 29.32 47.02
N ALA A 20 18.47 29.72 47.39
CA ALA A 20 17.79 31.04 47.29
C ALA A 20 18.13 31.99 48.47
N PRO A 21 17.34 33.05 48.83
CA PRO A 21 16.51 34.02 48.08
C PRO A 21 16.85 35.50 48.44
N LYS A 22 16.28 36.49 47.73
CA LYS A 22 16.15 37.87 48.24
C LYS A 22 14.81 38.52 47.81
N ALA A 23 14.20 39.21 48.76
CA ALA A 23 12.85 39.80 48.77
C ALA A 23 12.79 41.21 48.12
N PRO A 24 11.60 41.84 47.96
CA PRO A 24 11.23 42.64 46.78
C PRO A 24 11.16 44.17 47.00
N SER A 25 11.02 44.94 45.90
CA SER A 25 10.42 46.30 45.82
C SER A 25 10.12 46.63 44.33
N PRO A 26 9.36 47.70 43.97
CA PRO A 26 7.90 47.82 43.91
C PRO A 26 7.39 48.07 42.45
N PRO A 27 6.07 48.23 42.19
CA PRO A 27 5.52 48.19 40.84
C PRO A 27 5.46 49.58 40.17
N SER A 28 5.65 49.63 38.86
CA SER A 28 5.33 50.78 38.01
C SER A 28 4.40 50.36 36.85
N ALA A 29 3.44 51.25 36.58
CA ALA A 29 2.25 51.08 35.76
C ALA A 29 2.52 51.27 34.24
N PRO A 30 1.52 51.06 33.35
CA PRO A 30 1.71 50.57 31.99
C PRO A 30 1.94 51.66 30.94
N ARG A 31 2.59 51.31 29.83
CA ARG A 31 2.64 52.12 28.61
C ARG A 31 1.99 51.42 27.41
N ALA A 32 1.33 52.26 26.63
CA ALA A 32 0.29 51.98 25.66
C ALA A 32 0.74 51.32 24.34
N ALA A 33 -0.25 50.69 23.71
CA ALA A 33 -0.22 50.03 22.42
C ALA A 33 0.06 50.96 21.22
N ARG A 34 0.65 50.40 20.17
CA ARG A 34 0.58 50.92 18.79
C ARG A 34 0.20 49.79 17.81
N PRO A 35 -0.53 50.10 16.72
CA PRO A 35 -1.26 49.13 15.91
C PRO A 35 -0.44 48.60 14.72
N CYS A 36 -0.70 47.35 14.32
CA CYS A 36 -0.24 46.78 13.05
C CYS A 36 -1.23 47.05 11.92
N ARG A 37 -0.71 47.56 10.80
CA ARG A 37 -1.40 47.80 9.53
C ARG A 37 -1.67 46.49 8.80
N ALA A 38 -2.88 46.40 8.23
CA ALA A 38 -3.25 45.47 7.18
C ALA A 38 -3.03 46.14 5.81
N GLU A 39 -2.56 45.38 4.83
CA GLU A 39 -2.66 45.76 3.41
C GLU A 39 -3.03 44.54 2.57
N ALA A 40 -3.99 44.78 1.68
CA ALA A 40 -4.67 43.82 0.84
C ALA A 40 -3.98 43.68 -0.53
N ARG A 41 -4.20 42.54 -1.20
CA ARG A 41 -4.24 42.49 -2.67
C ARG A 41 -5.07 41.32 -3.17
N ASN A 42 -6.21 41.65 -3.78
CA ASN A 42 -7.01 40.82 -4.69
C ASN A 42 -6.56 41.10 -6.14
N LEU A 43 -6.61 40.09 -7.03
CA LEU A 43 -7.44 40.09 -8.26
C LEU A 43 -7.14 38.90 -9.20
N LEU A 44 -8.26 38.29 -9.65
CA LEU A 44 -8.56 37.69 -10.97
C LEU A 44 -7.87 36.40 -11.46
N PHE A 45 -8.66 35.31 -11.60
CA PHE A 45 -9.20 34.86 -12.90
C PHE A 45 -10.32 33.79 -12.69
N LYS A 46 -11.50 34.04 -13.28
CA LYS A 46 -12.64 33.11 -13.45
C LYS A 46 -12.92 32.97 -14.95
N LYS A 47 -13.18 31.74 -15.40
CA LYS A 47 -14.01 31.27 -16.55
C LYS A 47 -13.69 29.77 -16.71
N GLY A 48 -14.58 28.78 -16.80
CA GLY A 48 -16.04 28.70 -16.92
C GLY A 48 -16.37 27.51 -17.85
N ALA A 49 -17.14 26.52 -17.39
CA ALA A 49 -18.00 25.66 -18.22
C ALA A 49 -18.93 24.84 -17.30
N VAL A 50 -20.23 25.07 -17.42
CA VAL A 50 -21.33 24.38 -16.72
C VAL A 50 -22.17 23.67 -17.78
N PHE A 51 -22.45 22.38 -17.59
CA PHE A 51 -23.46 21.63 -18.35
C PHE A 51 -24.78 21.57 -17.55
N PRO A 52 -25.95 21.56 -18.22
CA PRO A 52 -27.25 21.69 -17.55
C PRO A 52 -27.72 20.38 -16.93
N LYS A 53 -28.38 20.47 -15.76
CA LYS A 53 -29.17 19.37 -15.18
C LYS A 53 -30.57 19.32 -15.81
N PRO A 54 -31.16 18.13 -15.99
CA PRO A 54 -32.54 17.99 -16.42
C PRO A 54 -33.51 18.35 -15.28
N ARG A 55 -34.64 18.97 -15.63
CA ARG A 55 -35.78 19.24 -14.72
C ARG A 55 -36.68 18.01 -14.64
N LEU A 56 -37.08 17.65 -13.42
CA LEU A 56 -38.25 16.82 -13.12
C LEU A 56 -39.11 17.55 -12.07
N PRO A 57 -40.43 17.27 -12.02
CA PRO A 57 -41.43 18.21 -11.54
C PRO A 57 -41.57 18.25 -10.02
N GLU A 58 -41.99 19.42 -9.54
CA GLU A 58 -42.26 19.74 -8.15
C GLU A 58 -43.50 19.00 -7.64
N ALA A 59 -43.39 18.40 -6.45
CA ALA A 59 -44.53 18.08 -5.60
C ALA A 59 -44.14 18.14 -4.12
N GLY A 60 -44.95 18.86 -3.33
CA GLY A 60 -45.23 18.54 -1.94
C GLY A 60 -44.29 19.10 -0.87
N ALA A 61 -44.72 20.18 -0.23
CA ALA A 61 -44.12 20.73 0.98
C ALA A 61 -44.28 19.77 2.18
N GLY A 62 -43.19 19.58 2.94
CA GLY A 62 -43.20 18.89 4.23
C GLY A 62 -41.79 18.81 4.84
N GLY A 63 -41.57 19.58 5.91
CA GLY A 63 -40.50 19.45 6.93
C GLY A 63 -39.08 19.10 6.49
N ARG A 64 -38.21 20.10 6.36
CA ARG A 64 -36.75 19.87 6.30
C ARG A 64 -36.14 20.03 7.70
N GLU A 65 -35.65 18.91 8.24
CA GLU A 65 -34.55 18.90 9.20
C GLU A 65 -33.25 19.23 8.45
N ASP A 66 -32.48 20.17 9.01
CA ASP A 66 -31.17 20.58 8.53
C ASP A 66 -30.13 19.46 8.71
N CYS A 67 -30.03 18.57 7.71
CA CYS A 67 -28.82 17.78 7.52
C CYS A 67 -27.81 18.62 6.72
N GLY A 68 -26.95 19.33 7.45
CA GLY A 68 -25.79 20.01 6.89
C GLY A 68 -24.84 19.01 6.22
N ILE A 69 -24.91 18.91 4.89
CA ILE A 69 -23.87 18.27 4.08
C ILE A 69 -22.64 19.18 4.16
N VAL A 70 -21.67 18.80 5.00
CA VAL A 70 -20.36 19.44 5.04
C VAL A 70 -19.60 19.03 3.77
N PRO A 71 -19.16 19.96 2.91
CA PRO A 71 -18.27 19.62 1.82
C PRO A 71 -16.89 19.28 2.40
N SER A 72 -16.47 18.02 2.32
CA SER A 72 -15.10 17.62 2.64
C SER A 72 -14.15 18.25 1.62
N SER A 73 -13.57 19.38 1.98
CA SER A 73 -12.58 20.09 1.21
C SER A 73 -11.19 19.81 1.79
N TYR A 74 -10.29 19.32 0.92
CA TYR A 74 -8.85 19.09 1.10
C TYR A 74 -8.43 17.85 1.92
N SER A 75 -7.28 17.19 1.64
CA SER A 75 -6.11 17.68 0.89
C SER A 75 -5.38 16.60 0.06
N ARG A 76 -5.04 16.99 -1.17
CA ARG A 76 -4.04 16.38 -2.06
C ARG A 76 -2.59 16.55 -1.55
N ARG A 77 -2.37 17.10 -0.34
CA ARG A 77 -1.06 17.63 0.09
C ARG A 77 -0.07 16.58 0.59
N SER A 78 -0.53 15.44 1.10
CA SER A 78 0.37 14.39 1.62
C SER A 78 1.14 13.69 0.49
N LEU A 79 0.52 13.50 -0.68
CA LEU A 79 1.18 12.97 -1.88
C LEU A 79 1.96 14.04 -2.68
N LEU A 80 1.62 15.33 -2.53
CA LEU A 80 2.27 16.41 -3.28
C LEU A 80 3.59 16.91 -2.67
N ARG A 81 3.90 16.62 -1.40
CA ARG A 81 5.20 17.04 -0.80
C ARG A 81 6.41 16.31 -1.38
N VAL A 82 6.24 15.08 -1.88
CA VAL A 82 7.30 14.35 -2.61
C VAL A 82 7.40 14.81 -4.07
N ALA A 83 6.33 15.34 -4.65
CA ALA A 83 6.25 15.70 -6.07
C ALA A 83 6.77 17.12 -6.43
N ALA A 84 6.96 18.01 -5.45
CA ALA A 84 7.20 19.43 -5.72
C ALA A 84 8.67 19.84 -5.94
N SER A 85 9.64 18.93 -5.80
CA SER A 85 11.08 19.29 -5.83
C SER A 85 11.79 19.04 -7.17
N PHE A 86 11.14 18.52 -8.20
CA PHE A 86 11.85 18.09 -9.42
C PHE A 86 11.06 18.37 -10.70
N CYS A 87 11.29 19.55 -11.28
CA CYS A 87 10.97 19.85 -12.68
C CYS A 87 12.25 20.36 -13.36
N GLY A 88 13.04 19.44 -13.94
CA GLY A 88 14.03 19.75 -14.96
C GLY A 88 13.47 19.45 -16.35
N PRO A 89 13.87 20.17 -17.42
CA PRO A 89 13.35 19.96 -18.77
C PRO A 89 13.82 18.61 -19.34
N ALA A 90 12.87 17.83 -19.88
CA ALA A 90 13.13 16.57 -20.56
C ALA A 90 13.66 16.83 -21.98
N GLY A 91 14.88 16.35 -22.27
CA GLY A 91 15.44 16.32 -23.63
C GLY A 91 14.82 15.19 -24.45
N ALA A 92 14.30 15.54 -25.63
CA ALA A 92 13.76 14.59 -26.60
C ALA A 92 14.91 13.96 -27.42
N GLY A 93 15.26 12.72 -27.11
CA GLY A 93 16.18 11.91 -27.89
C GLY A 93 15.70 10.45 -27.92
N GLY A 94 14.80 10.12 -28.85
CA GLY A 94 14.27 8.77 -29.03
C GLY A 94 15.15 7.95 -29.97
N VAL A 95 15.76 6.87 -29.46
CA VAL A 95 16.37 5.81 -30.27
C VAL A 95 15.28 4.80 -30.63
N PRO A 96 15.09 4.42 -31.91
CA PRO A 96 14.07 3.44 -32.29
C PRO A 96 14.48 2.01 -31.86
N PRO A 97 13.53 1.15 -31.46
CA PRO A 97 13.81 -0.22 -31.08
C PRO A 97 14.23 -1.09 -32.28
N PRO A 98 15.12 -2.07 -32.09
CA PRO A 98 15.56 -2.98 -33.16
C PRO A 98 14.42 -3.90 -33.63
N ARG A 99 14.45 -4.26 -34.92
CA ARG A 99 13.48 -5.18 -35.54
C ARG A 99 13.70 -6.62 -35.05
N LEU A 100 12.63 -7.25 -34.56
CA LEU A 100 12.61 -8.61 -34.00
C LEU A 100 12.61 -9.69 -35.08
N ARG A 101 13.33 -10.80 -34.84
CA ARG A 101 13.18 -12.08 -35.57
C ARG A 101 12.23 -13.01 -34.79
N PRO A 102 11.40 -13.82 -35.47
CA PRO A 102 10.50 -14.75 -34.80
C PRO A 102 11.25 -15.90 -34.10
N ALA A 103 10.76 -16.31 -32.93
CA ALA A 103 11.31 -17.41 -32.14
C ALA A 103 10.94 -18.80 -32.72
N PRO A 104 11.77 -19.83 -32.51
CA PRO A 104 11.51 -21.19 -33.01
C PRO A 104 10.35 -21.89 -32.27
N ALA A 105 9.48 -22.56 -33.02
CA ALA A 105 8.14 -23.00 -32.60
C ALA A 105 8.03 -24.25 -31.70
N ASN A 106 9.12 -24.89 -31.26
CA ASN A 106 9.06 -26.31 -30.81
C ASN A 106 9.56 -26.62 -29.38
N LEU A 107 9.49 -25.70 -28.41
CA LEU A 107 9.79 -26.02 -27.01
C LEU A 107 8.50 -26.19 -26.19
N SER A 108 8.38 -27.33 -25.50
CA SER A 108 7.30 -27.50 -24.52
C SER A 108 7.39 -26.44 -23.43
N PRO A 109 6.27 -25.93 -22.89
CA PRO A 109 6.27 -24.87 -21.87
C PRO A 109 7.24 -25.17 -20.71
N ARG A 110 7.21 -26.40 -20.17
CA ARG A 110 8.12 -26.88 -19.10
C ARG A 110 9.62 -26.83 -19.46
N LYS A 111 10.02 -27.15 -20.69
CA LYS A 111 11.45 -27.12 -21.10
C LYS A 111 11.96 -25.70 -21.32
N ALA A 112 11.09 -24.80 -21.76
CA ALA A 112 11.47 -23.40 -21.93
C ALA A 112 11.53 -22.66 -20.58
N ASP A 113 10.77 -23.12 -19.59
CA ASP A 113 10.76 -22.56 -18.23
C ASP A 113 12.01 -22.96 -17.43
N MET A 114 12.38 -24.24 -17.50
CA MET A 114 13.67 -24.73 -16.99
C MET A 114 14.85 -23.99 -17.64
N ARG A 115 14.71 -23.59 -18.92
CA ARG A 115 15.71 -22.79 -19.62
C ARG A 115 15.82 -21.37 -19.12
N LEU A 116 14.75 -20.70 -18.69
CA LEU A 116 14.87 -19.35 -18.10
C LEU A 116 15.67 -19.43 -16.79
N ARG A 117 15.31 -20.39 -15.93
CA ARG A 117 16.04 -20.66 -14.68
C ARG A 117 17.52 -20.98 -14.96
N GLN A 118 17.80 -21.84 -15.94
CA GLN A 118 19.17 -22.16 -16.37
C GLN A 118 19.90 -20.98 -17.01
N LEU A 119 19.21 -20.15 -17.81
CA LEU A 119 19.77 -18.98 -18.47
C LEU A 119 20.18 -17.92 -17.44
N LEU A 120 19.38 -17.71 -16.40
CA LEU A 120 19.69 -16.77 -15.31
C LEU A 120 20.77 -17.31 -14.37
N GLN A 121 20.85 -18.63 -14.20
CA GLN A 121 21.95 -19.29 -13.48
C GLN A 121 23.29 -19.20 -14.24
N HIS A 122 23.29 -18.92 -15.55
CA HIS A 122 24.49 -18.88 -16.39
C HIS A 122 25.29 -17.56 -16.30
N ASP A 123 24.77 -16.52 -15.62
CA ASP A 123 25.50 -15.27 -15.34
C ASP A 123 26.53 -15.40 -14.20
N ALA A 124 26.61 -16.56 -13.54
CA ALA A 124 27.76 -16.92 -12.72
C ALA A 124 28.92 -17.32 -13.65
N HIS A 125 29.57 -16.34 -14.28
CA HIS A 125 30.65 -16.55 -15.25
C HIS A 125 32.03 -16.83 -14.65
N ASP A 126 32.12 -17.05 -13.34
CA ASP A 126 33.27 -17.68 -12.71
C ASP A 126 32.77 -18.87 -11.90
N GLY A 127 33.44 -20.01 -12.00
CA GLY A 127 33.09 -21.30 -11.37
C GLY A 127 33.06 -21.32 -9.85
N ALA A 128 32.81 -20.19 -9.19
CA ALA A 128 32.59 -20.05 -7.76
C ALA A 128 31.09 -19.97 -7.47
N ASP A 129 30.58 -21.04 -6.88
CA ASP A 129 29.26 -21.17 -6.25
C ASP A 129 28.02 -20.87 -7.13
N ARG A 130 27.37 -21.95 -7.59
CA ARG A 130 25.93 -21.97 -7.91
C ARG A 130 25.10 -21.78 -6.63
N ALA A 131 25.35 -20.73 -5.87
CA ALA A 131 24.54 -20.40 -4.71
C ALA A 131 23.10 -20.20 -5.22
N LEU A 132 22.21 -21.10 -4.82
CA LEU A 132 20.80 -21.05 -5.17
C LEU A 132 20.28 -19.65 -4.84
N HIS A 133 19.77 -18.97 -5.86
CA HIS A 133 19.11 -17.68 -5.68
C HIS A 133 18.04 -17.80 -4.58
N PRO A 134 17.95 -16.84 -3.66
CA PRO A 134 16.94 -16.91 -2.61
C PRO A 134 15.56 -16.95 -3.26
N ALA A 135 14.74 -17.89 -2.79
CA ALA A 135 13.37 -18.04 -3.25
C ALA A 135 12.46 -18.14 -2.03
N TYR A 136 11.33 -17.45 -2.10
CA TYR A 136 10.36 -17.36 -1.02
C TYR A 136 8.96 -17.68 -1.52
N ALA A 137 8.17 -18.36 -0.70
CA ALA A 137 6.81 -18.76 -1.06
C ALA A 137 5.82 -17.72 -0.54
N LEU A 138 4.88 -17.33 -1.40
CA LEU A 138 3.67 -16.60 -1.03
C LEU A 138 2.46 -17.48 -1.38
N SER A 139 1.59 -17.75 -0.42
CA SER A 139 0.37 -18.53 -0.63
C SER A 139 -0.83 -17.81 -0.04
N LEU A 140 -1.88 -17.63 -0.82
CA LEU A 140 -3.09 -16.94 -0.44
C LEU A 140 -4.29 -17.91 -0.38
N ALA A 141 -5.33 -17.49 0.34
CA ALA A 141 -6.51 -18.31 0.61
C ALA A 141 -7.37 -18.62 -0.62
N ASP A 142 -7.23 -17.86 -1.71
CA ASP A 142 -7.87 -18.09 -3.01
C ASP A 142 -7.10 -19.11 -3.89
N GLY A 143 -6.09 -19.77 -3.31
CA GLY A 143 -5.19 -20.69 -4.01
C GLY A 143 -4.17 -20.00 -4.90
N ASN A 144 -4.12 -18.66 -4.91
CA ASN A 144 -3.08 -17.91 -5.58
C ASN A 144 -1.75 -18.14 -4.85
N CYS A 145 -0.78 -18.69 -5.54
CA CYS A 145 0.52 -18.99 -4.97
C CYS A 145 1.62 -18.57 -5.92
N TRP A 146 2.71 -18.05 -5.34
CA TRP A 146 3.85 -17.51 -6.06
C TRP A 146 5.14 -18.00 -5.43
N ARG A 147 6.12 -18.27 -6.27
CA ARG A 147 7.51 -18.34 -5.88
C ARG A 147 8.18 -17.01 -6.23
N LEU A 148 8.57 -16.25 -5.21
CA LEU A 148 9.30 -14.99 -5.37
C LEU A 148 10.78 -15.33 -5.42
N SER A 149 11.44 -15.05 -6.54
CA SER A 149 12.86 -15.34 -6.75
C SER A 149 13.59 -14.12 -7.30
N ALA A 150 14.91 -14.04 -7.14
CA ALA A 150 15.67 -12.88 -7.60
C ALA A 150 17.01 -13.30 -8.21
N CYS A 151 17.47 -12.60 -9.24
CA CYS A 151 18.86 -12.72 -9.68
C CYS A 151 19.82 -12.18 -8.61
N ALA A 152 21.12 -12.33 -8.82
CA ALA A 152 22.13 -11.92 -7.86
C ALA A 152 22.02 -10.43 -7.47
N SER A 153 21.76 -9.53 -8.43
CA SER A 153 21.64 -8.09 -8.17
C SER A 153 20.40 -7.71 -7.35
N ALA A 154 19.31 -8.46 -7.47
CA ALA A 154 18.06 -8.21 -6.72
C ALA A 154 17.93 -9.05 -5.43
N ALA A 155 18.92 -9.90 -5.10
CA ALA A 155 18.80 -10.86 -4.02
C ALA A 155 18.68 -10.22 -2.62
N SER A 156 19.42 -9.14 -2.36
CA SER A 156 19.33 -8.40 -1.08
C SER A 156 17.97 -7.74 -0.92
N TRP A 157 17.46 -7.12 -1.99
CA TRP A 157 16.13 -6.51 -2.04
C TRP A 157 15.03 -7.54 -1.73
N LEU A 158 15.09 -8.72 -2.36
CA LEU A 158 14.10 -9.77 -2.13
C LEU A 158 14.15 -10.31 -0.70
N ARG A 159 15.34 -10.45 -0.11
CA ARG A 159 15.48 -10.83 1.32
C ARG A 159 14.76 -9.84 2.23
N THR A 160 14.87 -8.55 1.97
CA THR A 160 14.18 -7.52 2.74
C THR A 160 12.66 -7.60 2.56
N LEU A 161 12.17 -7.73 1.33
CA LEU A 161 10.75 -7.93 1.06
C LEU A 161 10.21 -9.16 1.81
N ALA A 162 10.92 -10.27 1.72
CA ALA A 162 10.57 -11.52 2.38
C ALA A 162 10.56 -11.39 3.91
N ALA A 163 11.52 -10.65 4.48
CA ALA A 163 11.55 -10.39 5.92
C ALA A 163 10.35 -9.53 6.37
N VAL A 164 10.01 -8.46 5.62
CA VAL A 164 8.86 -7.61 5.92
C VAL A 164 7.55 -8.40 5.88
N MET A 165 7.41 -9.33 4.94
CA MET A 165 6.21 -10.16 4.74
C MET A 165 6.26 -11.52 5.45
N GLU A 166 7.30 -11.78 6.27
CA GLU A 166 7.58 -13.08 6.91
C GLU A 166 7.42 -14.28 5.96
N LEU A 167 7.92 -14.16 4.73
CA LEU A 167 7.79 -15.23 3.74
C LEU A 167 8.75 -16.39 4.08
N PRO A 168 8.25 -17.65 4.11
CA PRO A 168 9.11 -18.81 4.25
C PRO A 168 9.88 -19.06 2.95
N GLY A 169 10.98 -19.83 3.05
CA GLY A 169 11.69 -20.30 1.86
C GLY A 169 10.77 -21.12 0.94
N ALA A 170 10.91 -20.92 -0.37
CA ALA A 170 10.14 -21.69 -1.36
C ALA A 170 10.80 -23.03 -1.66
N PRO A 171 10.02 -24.13 -1.74
CA PRO A 171 10.50 -25.36 -2.34
C PRO A 171 10.71 -25.19 -3.86
N ASP A 172 11.44 -26.12 -4.46
CA ASP A 172 11.54 -26.21 -5.92
C ASP A 172 10.33 -26.96 -6.48
N ASP A 173 9.26 -26.22 -6.78
CA ASP A 173 8.01 -26.75 -7.34
C ASP A 173 7.52 -25.95 -8.57
N ASP A 174 6.35 -26.37 -9.08
CA ASP A 174 5.73 -25.88 -10.32
C ASP A 174 4.89 -24.60 -10.12
N ARG A 175 5.05 -23.88 -9.00
CA ARG A 175 4.34 -22.61 -8.80
C ARG A 175 4.83 -21.54 -9.78
N PRO A 176 3.97 -20.58 -10.17
CA PRO A 176 4.39 -19.41 -10.94
C PRO A 176 5.52 -18.64 -10.26
N ASP A 177 6.55 -18.29 -11.03
CA ASP A 177 7.66 -17.47 -10.57
C ASP A 177 7.34 -15.98 -10.75
N LEU A 178 7.48 -15.20 -9.67
CA LEU A 178 7.68 -13.76 -9.72
C LEU A 178 9.17 -13.47 -9.53
N LEU A 179 9.87 -13.31 -10.65
CA LEU A 179 11.31 -13.18 -10.70
C LEU A 179 11.74 -11.71 -10.73
N PHE A 180 12.64 -11.30 -9.84
CA PHE A 180 13.15 -9.93 -9.73
C PHE A 180 14.54 -9.78 -10.35
N THR A 181 14.75 -8.70 -11.10
CA THR A 181 16.07 -8.31 -11.63
C THR A 181 16.26 -6.80 -11.68
N GLU A 182 17.46 -6.29 -11.41
CA GLU A 182 17.80 -4.86 -11.63
C GLU A 182 18.18 -4.60 -13.10
N GLU A 183 18.87 -5.56 -13.72
CA GLU A 183 19.29 -5.49 -15.11
C GLU A 183 18.45 -6.48 -15.93
N PRO A 184 17.56 -6.00 -16.81
CA PRO A 184 16.82 -6.89 -17.68
C PRO A 184 17.83 -7.49 -18.66
N PRO A 185 17.93 -8.82 -18.77
CA PRO A 185 18.83 -9.43 -19.74
C PRO A 185 18.18 -9.26 -21.13
N TRP A 186 18.32 -8.08 -21.74
CA TRP A 186 17.57 -7.65 -22.93
C TRP A 186 17.75 -8.63 -24.10
N GLU A 187 18.96 -9.17 -24.29
CA GLU A 187 19.25 -10.23 -25.26
C GLU A 187 18.42 -11.49 -25.00
N ARG A 188 18.25 -11.84 -23.72
CA ARG A 188 17.51 -13.03 -23.29
C ARG A 188 16.01 -12.80 -23.24
N LEU A 189 15.53 -11.60 -22.91
CA LEU A 189 14.12 -11.21 -22.99
C LEU A 189 13.60 -11.30 -24.42
N THR A 190 14.44 -10.95 -25.38
CA THR A 190 14.14 -11.10 -26.80
C THR A 190 13.97 -12.58 -27.17
N ALA A 191 14.84 -13.45 -26.65
CA ALA A 191 14.72 -14.91 -26.81
C ALA A 191 13.54 -15.51 -26.02
N TRP A 192 13.12 -14.85 -24.94
CA TRP A 192 12.01 -15.27 -24.08
C TRP A 192 10.64 -15.06 -24.74
N GLY A 193 10.56 -14.22 -25.79
CA GLY A 193 9.32 -13.92 -26.49
C GLY A 193 8.28 -13.22 -25.61
N GLY A 194 8.74 -12.57 -24.54
CA GLY A 194 7.87 -11.92 -23.56
C GLY A 194 7.15 -10.71 -24.15
N GLN A 195 5.90 -10.52 -23.75
CA GLN A 195 5.20 -9.26 -23.95
C GLN A 195 5.52 -8.34 -22.78
N ARG A 196 5.97 -7.13 -23.09
CA ARG A 196 6.20 -6.07 -22.11
C ARG A 196 4.85 -5.53 -21.66
N GLU A 197 4.56 -5.68 -20.38
CA GLU A 197 3.46 -4.97 -19.73
C GLU A 197 4.07 -3.88 -18.85
N GLU A 198 4.09 -2.66 -19.35
CA GLU A 198 4.46 -1.54 -18.49
C GLU A 198 3.34 -1.31 -17.49
N VAL A 199 3.57 -1.70 -16.24
CA VAL A 199 2.69 -1.34 -15.15
C VAL A 199 3.42 -0.30 -14.30
N ALA A 200 3.21 0.96 -14.65
CA ALA A 200 3.61 2.06 -13.80
C ALA A 200 2.77 2.09 -12.56
N TRP A 201 3.36 1.55 -11.51
CA TRP A 201 2.99 1.87 -10.15
C TRP A 201 3.87 3.03 -9.71
N GLY A 202 3.24 4.14 -9.34
CA GLY A 202 3.93 5.30 -8.81
C GLY A 202 3.37 6.65 -9.27
N GLY A 203 3.75 7.69 -8.54
CA GLY A 203 3.42 9.08 -8.90
C GLY A 203 4.16 9.54 -10.16
N ARG A 204 3.74 10.68 -10.73
CA ARG A 204 4.47 11.32 -11.85
C ARG A 204 5.94 11.54 -11.45
N GLY A 205 6.87 10.98 -12.22
CA GLY A 205 8.31 11.13 -12.01
C GLY A 205 9.01 9.91 -11.37
N GLN A 206 8.26 8.91 -10.89
CA GLN A 206 8.85 7.64 -10.46
C GLN A 206 9.05 6.73 -11.68
N ARG A 207 10.20 6.05 -11.75
CA ARG A 207 10.41 5.03 -12.79
C ARG A 207 9.48 3.86 -12.48
N PRO A 208 8.61 3.47 -13.41
CA PRO A 208 7.71 2.36 -13.18
C PRO A 208 8.50 1.07 -13.01
N LEU A 209 8.02 0.16 -12.14
CA LEU A 209 8.38 -1.25 -12.29
C LEU A 209 7.93 -1.70 -13.67
N VAL A 210 8.78 -2.48 -14.35
CA VAL A 210 8.41 -3.05 -15.65
C VAL A 210 8.17 -4.53 -15.44
N PHE A 211 6.98 -4.98 -15.78
CA PHE A 211 6.62 -6.38 -15.72
C PHE A 211 6.69 -6.97 -17.13
N TRP A 212 7.24 -8.16 -17.23
CA TRP A 212 7.27 -8.90 -18.47
C TRP A 212 6.56 -10.23 -18.24
N ARG A 213 5.62 -10.54 -19.12
CA ARG A 213 4.89 -11.81 -19.10
C ARG A 213 5.19 -12.58 -20.36
N ARG A 214 5.37 -13.89 -20.21
CA ARG A 214 5.49 -14.77 -21.37
C ARG A 214 4.11 -15.23 -21.81
N PRO A 215 3.77 -15.15 -23.11
CA PRO A 215 2.53 -15.74 -23.61
C PRO A 215 2.42 -17.23 -23.21
N GLY A 216 1.33 -17.59 -22.54
CA GLY A 216 1.07 -18.97 -22.11
C GLY A 216 1.85 -19.46 -20.89
N SER A 217 2.63 -18.61 -20.23
CA SER A 217 3.23 -18.92 -18.92
C SER A 217 2.66 -17.98 -17.84
N PRO A 218 2.46 -18.49 -16.61
CA PRO A 218 1.98 -17.67 -15.49
C PRO A 218 3.08 -16.81 -14.87
N ASP A 219 4.34 -17.04 -15.25
CA ASP A 219 5.52 -16.41 -14.68
C ASP A 219 5.63 -14.94 -15.09
N VAL A 220 6.23 -14.16 -14.19
CA VAL A 220 6.38 -12.73 -14.33
C VAL A 220 7.80 -12.34 -14.00
N LEU A 221 8.49 -11.69 -14.94
CA LEU A 221 9.73 -11.00 -14.64
C LEU A 221 9.42 -9.56 -14.24
N CYS A 222 9.86 -9.16 -13.05
CA CYS A 222 9.78 -7.81 -12.52
C CYS A 222 11.17 -7.16 -12.60
N GLN A 223 11.27 -6.09 -13.40
CA GLN A 223 12.46 -5.26 -13.44
C GLN A 223 12.39 -4.18 -12.35
N LEU A 224 13.31 -4.26 -11.41
CA LEU A 224 13.53 -3.28 -10.36
C LEU A 224 14.32 -2.09 -10.92
N HIS A 225 13.91 -0.89 -10.54
CA HIS A 225 14.69 0.32 -10.76
C HIS A 225 15.25 0.77 -9.41
N ASN A 226 16.51 0.44 -9.16
CA ASN A 226 17.22 0.86 -7.96
C ASN A 226 18.19 1.99 -8.31
N ASP A 227 17.92 3.19 -7.81
CA ASP A 227 18.81 4.34 -7.95
C ASP A 227 19.62 4.61 -6.67
N GLY A 228 19.63 3.65 -5.75
CA GLY A 228 20.30 3.71 -4.46
C GLY A 228 19.50 4.41 -3.36
N ARG A 229 18.32 4.97 -3.64
CA ARG A 229 17.48 5.62 -2.63
C ARG A 229 16.55 4.62 -1.95
N GLU A 230 16.62 4.56 -0.62
CA GLU A 230 15.84 3.63 0.23
C GLU A 230 14.33 3.75 0.03
N GLU A 231 13.83 4.98 -0.16
CA GLU A 231 12.41 5.25 -0.43
C GLU A 231 11.92 4.53 -1.69
N TYR A 232 12.73 4.49 -2.75
CA TYR A 232 12.39 3.80 -4.00
C TYR A 232 12.45 2.29 -3.85
N CYS A 233 13.36 1.79 -3.02
CA CYS A 233 13.41 0.38 -2.64
C CYS A 233 12.07 -0.05 -2.01
N LEU A 234 11.57 0.71 -1.05
CA LEU A 234 10.28 0.49 -0.38
C LEU A 234 9.09 0.62 -1.34
N ILE A 235 9.08 1.66 -2.17
CA ILE A 235 8.03 1.85 -3.19
C ILE A 235 8.03 0.67 -4.16
N ASN A 236 9.19 0.18 -4.59
CA ASN A 236 9.28 -1.01 -5.45
C ASN A 236 8.74 -2.27 -4.73
N MET A 237 8.99 -2.42 -3.43
CA MET A 237 8.46 -3.55 -2.65
C MET A 237 6.94 -3.51 -2.62
N TRP A 238 6.35 -2.36 -2.32
CA TRP A 238 4.90 -2.20 -2.39
C TRP A 238 4.35 -2.45 -3.79
N ASN A 239 4.97 -1.82 -4.79
CA ASN A 239 4.52 -1.87 -6.18
C ASN A 239 4.63 -3.26 -6.81
N CYS A 240 5.52 -4.14 -6.35
CA CYS A 240 5.60 -5.47 -6.93
C CYS A 240 4.37 -6.35 -6.59
N LEU A 241 3.69 -6.04 -5.49
CA LEU A 241 2.49 -6.75 -5.03
C LEU A 241 1.29 -6.55 -5.97
N ALA A 242 1.40 -5.60 -6.89
CA ALA A 242 0.53 -5.46 -8.06
C ALA A 242 0.12 -6.77 -8.72
N VAL A 243 1.11 -7.61 -8.97
CA VAL A 243 0.94 -8.87 -9.70
C VAL A 243 0.04 -9.79 -8.90
N VAL A 244 0.28 -9.85 -7.58
CA VAL A 244 -0.51 -10.62 -6.62
C VAL A 244 -1.93 -10.09 -6.53
N TYR A 245 -2.11 -8.76 -6.45
CA TYR A 245 -3.43 -8.13 -6.35
C TYR A 245 -4.27 -8.27 -7.60
N LEU A 246 -3.66 -8.13 -8.78
CA LEU A 246 -4.35 -8.33 -10.05
C LEU A 246 -4.81 -9.77 -10.22
N GLU A 247 -4.01 -10.74 -9.76
CA GLU A 247 -4.42 -12.15 -9.79
C GLU A 247 -5.54 -12.44 -8.77
N THR A 248 -5.43 -11.91 -7.55
CA THR A 248 -6.50 -12.01 -6.55
C THR A 248 -7.79 -11.34 -7.03
N LEU A 249 -7.69 -10.21 -7.74
CA LEU A 249 -8.81 -9.53 -8.38
C LEU A 249 -9.48 -10.39 -9.45
N ARG A 250 -8.72 -11.14 -10.24
CA ARG A 250 -9.29 -12.10 -11.22
C ARG A 250 -10.06 -13.22 -10.54
N ARG A 251 -9.66 -13.60 -9.33
CA ARG A 251 -10.26 -14.68 -8.52
C ARG A 251 -11.44 -14.25 -7.66
N GLY A 252 -11.88 -13.00 -7.75
CA GLY A 252 -13.02 -12.49 -6.98
C GLY A 252 -12.65 -11.82 -5.66
N GLY A 253 -11.36 -11.72 -5.33
CA GLY A 253 -10.85 -10.99 -4.17
C GLY A 253 -10.54 -9.51 -4.46
N LEU A 254 -10.10 -8.79 -3.43
CA LEU A 254 -9.82 -7.35 -3.46
C LEU A 254 -8.77 -6.96 -2.40
N PRO A 255 -7.72 -6.20 -2.75
CA PRO A 255 -6.99 -5.44 -1.74
C PRO A 255 -7.85 -4.26 -1.27
N LEU A 256 -7.83 -3.99 0.04
CA LEU A 256 -8.56 -2.90 0.67
C LEU A 256 -7.59 -2.02 1.44
N HIS A 257 -7.77 -0.71 1.33
CA HIS A 257 -7.14 0.23 2.25
C HIS A 257 -7.94 0.21 3.56
N ALA A 258 -7.58 -0.75 4.41
CA ALA A 258 -8.28 -1.16 5.61
C ALA A 258 -7.29 -1.78 6.60
N GLY A 259 -7.61 -1.75 7.90
CA GLY A 259 -6.91 -2.57 8.90
C GLY A 259 -7.65 -3.89 9.12
N LEU A 260 -6.92 -4.94 9.51
CA LEU A 260 -7.48 -6.24 9.90
C LEU A 260 -7.31 -6.45 11.41
N ALA A 261 -8.44 -6.62 12.10
CA ALA A 261 -8.47 -7.05 13.48
C ALA A 261 -9.14 -8.41 13.61
N VAL A 262 -8.73 -9.21 14.58
CA VAL A 262 -9.26 -10.55 14.84
C VAL A 262 -9.76 -10.64 16.28
N ARG A 263 -10.95 -11.20 16.45
CA ARG A 263 -11.52 -11.56 17.76
C ARG A 263 -12.10 -12.96 17.66
N GLN A 264 -11.68 -13.85 18.56
CA GLN A 264 -12.16 -15.25 18.59
C GLN A 264 -12.02 -15.97 17.24
N GLY A 265 -10.92 -15.70 16.53
CA GLY A 265 -10.66 -16.27 15.20
C GLY A 265 -11.47 -15.66 14.05
N GLN A 266 -12.36 -14.68 14.31
CA GLN A 266 -13.14 -13.98 13.31
C GLN A 266 -12.45 -12.66 12.92
N GLY A 267 -12.27 -12.44 11.62
CA GLY A 267 -11.66 -11.23 11.06
C GLY A 267 -12.66 -10.11 10.85
N VAL A 268 -12.26 -8.89 11.23
CA VAL A 268 -13.01 -7.66 11.07
C VAL A 268 -12.16 -6.68 10.27
N VAL A 269 -12.71 -6.22 9.14
CA VAL A 269 -12.03 -5.27 8.25
C VAL A 269 -12.47 -3.86 8.61
N LEU A 270 -11.54 -3.03 9.06
CA LEU A 270 -11.75 -1.63 9.44
C LEU A 270 -11.31 -0.72 8.30
N ALA A 271 -12.24 -0.39 7.40
CA ALA A 271 -11.97 0.40 6.21
C ALA A 271 -12.19 1.90 6.48
N ALA A 272 -11.27 2.74 6.02
CA ALA A 272 -11.46 4.19 6.04
C ALA A 272 -10.65 4.86 4.93
N PRO A 273 -11.08 6.02 4.42
CA PRO A 273 -10.20 6.88 3.67
C PRO A 273 -8.93 7.21 4.47
N GLY A 274 -7.83 7.54 3.76
CA GLY A 274 -6.62 8.05 4.40
C GLY A 274 -6.90 9.19 5.38
N ASP A 275 -6.10 9.27 6.45
CA ASP A 275 -6.20 10.28 7.51
C ASP A 275 -7.49 10.26 8.38
N THR A 276 -8.36 9.26 8.24
CA THR A 276 -9.62 9.15 9.03
C THR A 276 -9.42 8.51 10.42
N GLY A 277 -8.18 8.18 10.80
CA GLY A 277 -7.87 7.61 12.11
C GLY A 277 -7.91 6.07 12.20
N LYS A 278 -7.75 5.37 11.07
CA LYS A 278 -7.71 3.90 10.97
C LYS A 278 -6.65 3.25 11.88
N SER A 279 -5.39 3.66 11.76
CA SER A 279 -4.30 3.20 12.65
C SER A 279 -4.51 3.57 14.12
N THR A 280 -5.18 4.69 14.39
CA THR A 280 -5.55 5.08 15.77
C THR A 280 -6.66 4.19 16.32
N THR A 281 -7.62 3.81 15.48
CA THR A 281 -8.72 2.90 15.83
C THR A 281 -8.18 1.50 16.11
N CYS A 282 -7.33 0.95 15.22
CA CYS A 282 -6.71 -0.35 15.41
C CYS A 282 -5.91 -0.40 16.74
N ARG A 283 -5.06 0.59 17.02
CA ARG A 283 -4.28 0.67 18.28
C ARG A 283 -5.12 0.79 19.55
N ARG A 284 -6.39 1.21 19.45
CA ARG A 284 -7.29 1.38 20.59
C ARG A 284 -8.11 0.14 20.90
N LEU A 285 -8.09 -0.89 20.05
CA LEU A 285 -8.76 -2.14 20.35
C LEU A 285 -8.08 -2.82 21.56
N PRO A 286 -8.82 -3.08 22.65
CA PRO A 286 -8.27 -3.76 23.82
C PRO A 286 -8.25 -5.28 23.63
N PRO A 287 -7.53 -6.04 24.48
CA PRO A 287 -7.73 -7.49 24.55
C PRO A 287 -9.23 -7.85 24.73
N PRO A 288 -9.73 -8.94 24.11
CA PRO A 288 -8.99 -10.00 23.42
C PRO A 288 -8.76 -9.74 21.93
N TRP A 289 -8.94 -8.51 21.45
CA TRP A 289 -8.68 -8.19 20.05
C TRP A 289 -7.20 -8.29 19.72
N GLU A 290 -6.93 -8.77 18.51
CA GLU A 290 -5.61 -8.82 17.94
C GLU A 290 -5.59 -8.11 16.59
N VAL A 291 -4.75 -7.10 16.45
CA VAL A 291 -4.59 -6.37 15.19
C VAL A 291 -3.49 -7.03 14.36
N LEU A 292 -3.83 -7.46 13.15
CA LEU A 292 -2.89 -8.10 12.23
C LEU A 292 -2.24 -7.11 11.28
N ASP A 293 -2.99 -6.10 10.84
CA ASP A 293 -2.50 -4.95 10.10
C ASP A 293 -3.41 -3.74 10.34
N ASP A 294 -2.96 -2.54 9.98
CA ASP A 294 -3.70 -1.31 10.17
C ASP A 294 -3.77 -0.42 8.93
N ASP A 295 -3.42 -0.94 7.75
CA ASP A 295 -3.33 -0.13 6.52
C ASP A 295 -3.82 -0.81 5.24
N GLU A 296 -3.32 -2.02 4.97
CA GLU A 296 -3.59 -2.77 3.75
C GLU A 296 -3.98 -4.22 4.06
N THR A 297 -5.22 -4.58 3.74
CA THR A 297 -5.78 -5.91 3.94
C THR A 297 -6.14 -6.52 2.58
N LEU A 298 -5.65 -7.73 2.28
CA LEU A 298 -6.05 -8.45 1.07
C LEU A 298 -7.18 -9.44 1.38
N VAL A 299 -8.37 -9.18 0.85
CA VAL A 299 -9.53 -10.08 0.99
C VAL A 299 -9.57 -11.04 -0.20
N ALA A 300 -9.40 -12.33 0.07
CA ALA A 300 -9.33 -13.39 -0.92
C ALA A 300 -10.59 -14.27 -0.88
N LEU A 301 -11.18 -14.56 -2.05
CA LEU A 301 -12.30 -15.49 -2.19
C LEU A 301 -11.75 -16.91 -2.30
N THR A 302 -12.06 -17.76 -1.32
CA THR A 302 -11.60 -19.14 -1.30
C THR A 302 -12.31 -19.99 -2.37
N PRO A 303 -11.73 -21.14 -2.75
CA PRO A 303 -12.41 -22.10 -3.63
C PRO A 303 -13.74 -22.61 -3.07
N THR A 304 -13.96 -22.55 -1.76
CA THR A 304 -15.23 -22.94 -1.12
C THR A 304 -16.27 -21.81 -1.11
N GLY A 305 -15.92 -20.62 -1.62
CA GLY A 305 -16.83 -19.48 -1.76
C GLY A 305 -16.89 -18.55 -0.54
N SER A 306 -16.07 -18.80 0.48
CA SER A 306 -15.92 -17.93 1.65
C SER A 306 -14.84 -16.86 1.44
N TYR A 307 -14.87 -15.77 2.22
CA TYR A 307 -13.83 -14.75 2.17
C TYR A 307 -12.90 -14.87 3.37
N LEU A 308 -11.59 -14.94 3.12
CA LEU A 308 -10.55 -14.79 4.15
C LEU A 308 -9.77 -13.49 3.91
N ALA A 309 -9.37 -12.81 4.97
CA ALA A 309 -8.51 -11.64 4.92
C ALA A 309 -7.07 -12.02 5.31
N HIS A 310 -6.12 -11.48 4.55
CA HIS A 310 -4.68 -11.54 4.80
C HIS A 310 -4.18 -10.16 5.21
N PRO A 311 -3.33 -10.06 6.25
CA PRO A 311 -2.63 -8.83 6.55
C PRO A 311 -1.53 -8.60 5.53
N PHE A 312 -1.42 -7.37 5.04
CA PHE A 312 -0.32 -6.94 4.18
C PHE A 312 0.45 -5.79 4.84
N PRO A 313 1.72 -5.55 4.44
CA PRO A 313 2.53 -4.57 5.13
C PRO A 313 1.96 -3.15 5.11
N THR A 314 2.02 -2.47 6.25
CA THR A 314 1.73 -1.03 6.36
C THR A 314 2.92 -0.23 5.82
N TRP A 315 2.99 -0.06 4.49
CA TRP A 315 4.11 0.64 3.83
C TRP A 315 4.32 2.08 4.29
N SER A 316 3.25 2.72 4.76
CA SER A 316 3.29 4.07 5.32
C SER A 316 4.15 4.20 6.58
N ASP A 317 4.32 3.12 7.36
CA ASP A 317 5.23 3.11 8.51
C ASP A 317 6.70 3.31 8.07
N PHE A 318 7.10 2.64 6.98
CA PHE A 318 8.46 2.77 6.46
C PHE A 318 8.66 4.09 5.72
N LEU A 319 7.71 4.47 4.86
CA LEU A 319 7.86 5.63 3.97
C LEU A 319 7.78 6.97 4.69
N PHE A 320 7.00 7.09 5.77
CA PHE A 320 6.73 8.39 6.41
C PHE A 320 7.25 8.50 7.84
N GLN A 321 7.41 7.39 8.56
CA GLN A 321 7.87 7.42 9.94
C GLN A 321 9.38 7.18 10.07
N GLY A 322 10.06 6.93 8.94
CA GLY A 322 11.50 6.63 8.92
C GLY A 322 11.83 5.37 9.71
N ALA A 323 10.87 4.44 9.82
CA ALA A 323 11.10 3.17 10.50
C ALA A 323 12.23 2.44 9.75
N PRO A 324 13.32 2.05 10.43
CA PRO A 324 14.43 1.40 9.76
C PRO A 324 13.94 0.08 9.17
N LEU A 325 14.39 -0.23 7.94
CA LEU A 325 14.24 -1.53 7.27
C LEU A 325 14.94 -2.70 8.00
N SER A 326 15.44 -2.46 9.22
CA SER A 326 16.12 -3.45 10.04
C SER A 326 15.18 -4.62 10.37
N PRO A 327 15.68 -5.87 10.47
CA PRO A 327 14.91 -7.03 10.92
C PRO A 327 14.32 -6.90 12.35
N LEU A 328 14.62 -5.82 13.08
CA LEU A 328 13.96 -5.44 14.34
C LEU A 328 12.74 -4.52 14.15
N GLY A 329 12.41 -4.18 12.90
CA GLY A 329 11.24 -3.38 12.53
C GLY A 329 9.93 -4.19 12.56
N ARG A 330 8.84 -3.57 12.09
CA ARG A 330 7.55 -4.26 11.92
C ARG A 330 7.64 -5.26 10.76
N SER A 331 7.04 -6.42 10.94
CA SER A 331 6.86 -7.44 9.92
C SER A 331 5.42 -7.97 10.00
N TRP A 332 4.95 -8.57 8.92
CA TRP A 332 3.58 -9.04 8.76
C TRP A 332 3.60 -10.46 8.22
N ASN A 333 3.10 -11.41 9.01
CA ASN A 333 2.82 -12.75 8.53
C ASN A 333 1.67 -12.74 7.52
N VAL A 334 1.97 -12.53 6.25
CA VAL A 334 0.97 -12.47 5.18
C VAL A 334 0.25 -13.80 4.92
N HIS A 335 0.77 -14.92 5.44
CA HIS A 335 0.12 -16.22 5.38
C HIS A 335 -0.96 -16.38 6.46
N ARG A 336 -0.90 -15.56 7.51
CA ARG A 336 -1.93 -15.54 8.53
C ARG A 336 -3.24 -15.08 7.91
N THR A 337 -4.33 -15.76 8.25
CA THR A 337 -5.66 -15.44 7.73
C THR A 337 -6.70 -15.42 8.82
N ALA A 338 -7.80 -14.71 8.55
CA ALA A 338 -9.01 -14.79 9.33
C ALA A 338 -10.24 -14.74 8.40
N PRO A 339 -11.29 -15.54 8.66
CA PRO A 339 -12.57 -15.42 7.96
C PRO A 339 -13.15 -14.02 8.14
N VAL A 340 -13.56 -13.39 7.04
CA VAL A 340 -14.13 -12.05 7.11
C VAL A 340 -15.55 -12.13 7.64
N ARG A 341 -15.74 -11.72 8.90
CA ARG A 341 -17.03 -11.73 9.57
C ARG A 341 -17.86 -10.50 9.26
N ALA A 342 -17.23 -9.34 9.22
CA ALA A 342 -17.87 -8.07 8.92
C ALA A 342 -16.86 -7.02 8.43
N VAL A 343 -17.37 -6.01 7.73
CA VAL A 343 -16.63 -4.81 7.31
C VAL A 343 -17.21 -3.59 8.02
N PHE A 344 -16.38 -2.79 8.67
CA PHE A 344 -16.79 -1.53 9.28
C PHE A 344 -16.09 -0.36 8.59
N PHE A 345 -16.87 0.59 8.12
CA PHE A 345 -16.39 1.84 7.54
C PHE A 345 -16.33 2.90 8.63
N LEU A 346 -15.16 3.50 8.84
CA LEU A 346 -14.96 4.44 9.94
C LEU A 346 -15.46 5.84 9.54
N GLU A 347 -16.23 6.46 10.43
CA GLU A 347 -16.64 7.86 10.36
C GLU A 347 -16.36 8.53 11.71
N GLN A 348 -15.63 9.63 11.71
CA GLN A 348 -15.41 10.37 12.95
C GLN A 348 -16.70 11.07 13.39
N HIS A 349 -17.11 10.86 14.63
CA HIS A 349 -18.35 11.39 15.18
C HIS A 349 -18.20 11.76 16.66
N SER A 350 -19.20 12.47 17.21
CA SER A 350 -19.21 12.87 18.63
C SER A 350 -19.73 11.77 19.57
N ALA A 351 -20.49 10.82 19.03
CA ALA A 351 -21.08 9.69 19.74
C ALA A 351 -20.85 8.40 18.96
N GLU A 352 -20.75 7.29 19.69
CA GLU A 352 -20.43 5.99 19.11
C GLU A 352 -21.71 5.32 18.63
N GLU A 353 -21.65 4.78 17.41
CA GLU A 353 -22.82 4.17 16.78
C GLU A 353 -22.38 3.20 15.70
N VAL A 354 -23.05 2.06 15.61
CA VAL A 354 -22.90 1.12 14.50
C VAL A 354 -24.18 1.12 13.68
N ILE A 355 -24.08 1.58 12.43
CA ILE A 355 -25.22 1.67 11.51
C ILE A 355 -25.07 0.62 10.42
N PRO A 356 -25.99 -0.35 10.28
CA PRO A 356 -25.97 -1.30 9.16
C PRO A 356 -26.00 -0.57 7.82
N LEU A 357 -25.14 -0.98 6.90
CA LEU A 357 -25.13 -0.46 5.53
C LEU A 357 -25.97 -1.35 4.63
N GLN A 358 -26.78 -0.70 3.78
CA GLN A 358 -27.39 -1.38 2.65
C GLN A 358 -26.30 -1.89 1.70
N THR A 359 -26.53 -3.06 1.11
CA THR A 359 -25.59 -3.76 0.21
C THR A 359 -25.01 -2.85 -0.88
N GLY A 360 -25.84 -2.03 -1.53
CA GLY A 360 -25.37 -1.12 -2.59
C GLY A 360 -24.40 -0.06 -2.08
N LYS A 361 -24.64 0.50 -0.88
CA LYS A 361 -23.74 1.48 -0.25
C LYS A 361 -22.43 0.81 0.20
N ALA A 362 -22.52 -0.40 0.76
CA ALA A 362 -21.35 -1.20 1.11
C ALA A 362 -20.47 -1.51 -0.11
N ALA A 363 -21.06 -1.91 -1.24
CA ALA A 363 -20.33 -2.17 -2.48
C ALA A 363 -19.56 -0.94 -2.98
N VAL A 364 -20.18 0.25 -2.92
CA VAL A 364 -19.51 1.51 -3.29
C VAL A 364 -18.34 1.81 -2.36
N PHE A 365 -18.52 1.66 -1.05
CA PHE A 365 -17.46 1.94 -0.08
C PHE A 365 -16.29 0.94 -0.19
N LEU A 366 -16.58 -0.34 -0.41
CA LEU A 366 -15.56 -1.37 -0.70
C LEU A 366 -14.79 -1.03 -1.98
N GLN A 367 -15.49 -0.67 -3.05
CA GLN A 367 -14.87 -0.26 -4.32
C GLN A 367 -13.97 0.97 -4.11
N GLN A 368 -14.41 1.97 -3.35
CA GLN A 368 -13.61 3.15 -3.04
C GLN A 368 -12.36 2.81 -2.21
N SER A 369 -12.46 1.90 -1.24
CA SER A 369 -11.31 1.41 -0.47
C SER A 369 -10.31 0.68 -1.37
N ALA A 370 -10.77 -0.24 -2.22
CA ALA A 370 -9.91 -0.95 -3.16
C ALA A 370 -9.23 0.00 -4.18
N MET A 371 -9.95 1.03 -4.63
CA MET A 371 -9.42 2.03 -5.54
C MET A 371 -8.28 2.86 -4.95
N GLN A 372 -8.18 3.00 -3.62
CA GLN A 372 -7.04 3.68 -3.00
C GLN A 372 -5.74 2.88 -3.19
N ILE A 373 -5.82 1.55 -3.14
CA ILE A 373 -4.68 0.66 -3.40
C ILE A 373 -4.35 0.59 -4.90
N PHE A 374 -5.36 0.49 -5.77
CA PHE A 374 -5.13 0.35 -7.21
C PHE A 374 -4.83 1.67 -7.94
N SER A 375 -5.14 2.84 -7.36
CA SER A 375 -4.96 4.11 -8.09
C SER A 375 -3.53 4.33 -8.59
N PRO A 376 -2.46 4.10 -7.80
CA PRO A 376 -1.08 4.27 -8.26
C PRO A 376 -0.73 3.37 -9.44
N ALA A 377 -1.31 2.17 -9.51
CA ALA A 377 -1.06 1.13 -10.51
C ALA A 377 -1.58 1.43 -11.91
N TRP A 378 -2.62 2.26 -12.01
CA TRP A 378 -3.45 2.40 -13.22
C TRP A 378 -3.19 3.72 -13.94
N HIS A 379 -2.03 4.33 -13.70
CA HIS A 379 -1.67 5.59 -14.36
C HIS A 379 -1.23 5.40 -15.81
N VAL A 380 -0.57 4.28 -16.14
CA VAL A 380 -0.12 3.98 -17.52
C VAL A 380 -0.94 2.92 -18.23
N VAL A 381 -1.93 2.33 -17.55
CA VAL A 381 -2.82 1.34 -18.15
C VAL A 381 -3.71 2.04 -19.19
N PRO A 382 -3.84 1.49 -20.42
CA PRO A 382 -4.75 2.01 -21.43
C PRO A 382 -6.17 2.20 -20.90
N HIS A 383 -6.89 3.19 -21.43
CA HIS A 383 -8.20 3.57 -20.90
C HIS A 383 -9.20 2.41 -20.86
N GLU A 384 -9.28 1.62 -21.92
CA GLU A 384 -10.21 0.48 -22.02
C GLU A 384 -9.90 -0.59 -20.98
N GLU A 385 -8.62 -0.93 -20.81
CA GLU A 385 -8.20 -1.89 -19.81
C GLU A 385 -8.45 -1.36 -18.39
N LYS A 386 -8.22 -0.07 -18.15
CA LYS A 386 -8.56 0.59 -16.88
C LYS A 386 -10.05 0.51 -16.58
N LEU A 387 -10.91 0.70 -17.59
CA LEU A 387 -12.36 0.52 -17.43
C LEU A 387 -12.71 -0.94 -17.10
N ALA A 388 -12.10 -1.91 -17.79
CA ALA A 388 -12.31 -3.33 -17.51
C ALA A 388 -11.89 -3.70 -16.07
N ARG A 389 -10.71 -3.24 -15.63
CA ARG A 389 -10.21 -3.44 -14.26
C ARG A 389 -11.14 -2.79 -13.23
N ARG A 390 -11.64 -1.57 -13.47
CA ARG A 390 -12.63 -0.88 -12.61
C ARG A 390 -13.95 -1.65 -12.49
N ARG A 391 -14.47 -2.16 -13.61
CA ARG A 391 -15.69 -3.00 -13.59
C ARG A 391 -15.47 -4.25 -12.75
N ARG A 392 -14.31 -4.90 -12.87
CA ARG A 392 -13.96 -6.07 -12.04
C ARG A 392 -13.90 -5.73 -10.55
N VAL A 393 -13.25 -4.62 -10.18
CA VAL A 393 -13.22 -4.16 -8.78
C VAL A 393 -14.64 -3.95 -8.24
N PHE A 394 -15.50 -3.26 -9.00
CA PHE A 394 -16.89 -3.03 -8.59
C PHE A 394 -17.69 -4.33 -8.47
N GLN A 395 -17.49 -5.28 -9.39
CA GLN A 395 -18.15 -6.59 -9.33
C GLN A 395 -17.76 -7.35 -8.06
N ASN A 396 -16.45 -7.51 -7.82
CA ASN A 396 -15.97 -8.21 -6.62
C ASN A 396 -16.42 -7.52 -5.34
N ALA A 397 -16.48 -6.17 -5.34
CA ALA A 397 -16.94 -5.40 -4.19
C ALA A 397 -18.44 -5.62 -3.91
N SER A 398 -19.23 -5.75 -4.98
CA SER A 398 -20.65 -6.08 -4.89
C SER A 398 -20.85 -7.51 -4.38
N ASP A 399 -20.08 -8.47 -4.89
CA ASP A 399 -20.13 -9.87 -4.46
C ASP A 399 -19.73 -10.03 -2.99
N LEU A 400 -18.71 -9.29 -2.54
CA LEU A 400 -18.31 -9.23 -1.13
C LEU A 400 -19.41 -8.62 -0.25
N ALA A 401 -19.99 -7.47 -0.65
CA ALA A 401 -21.07 -6.81 0.07
C ALA A 401 -22.35 -7.64 0.19
N LEU A 402 -22.59 -8.56 -0.75
CA LEU A 402 -23.73 -9.48 -0.71
C LEU A 402 -23.55 -10.60 0.34
N ARG A 403 -22.32 -10.97 0.66
CA ARG A 403 -22.01 -12.13 1.53
C ARG A 403 -21.50 -11.73 2.91
N VAL A 404 -20.91 -10.55 3.02
CA VAL A 404 -20.30 -10.08 4.27
C VAL A 404 -21.06 -8.85 4.77
N PRO A 405 -21.63 -8.90 5.99
CA PRO A 405 -22.26 -7.75 6.62
C PRO A 405 -21.33 -6.54 6.69
N ALA A 406 -21.88 -5.37 6.39
CA ALA A 406 -21.15 -4.12 6.38
C ALA A 406 -21.86 -3.06 7.21
N PHE A 407 -21.07 -2.23 7.90
CA PHE A 407 -21.56 -1.22 8.82
C PHE A 407 -20.79 0.09 8.67
N LEU A 408 -21.43 1.21 9.02
CA LEU A 408 -20.76 2.46 9.31
C LEU A 408 -20.50 2.49 10.83
N LEU A 409 -19.24 2.54 11.21
CA LEU A 409 -18.82 2.73 12.60
C LEU A 409 -18.52 4.21 12.82
N ARG A 410 -19.45 4.89 13.49
CA ARG A 410 -19.24 6.23 14.02
C ARG A 410 -18.44 6.13 15.30
N LEU A 411 -17.32 6.84 15.36
CA LEU A 411 -16.44 6.80 16.51
C LEU A 411 -15.84 8.16 16.87
N SER A 412 -15.69 8.39 18.16
CA SER A 412 -14.98 9.51 18.74
C SER A 412 -13.54 9.11 19.04
N LEU A 413 -12.70 10.11 19.27
CA LEU A 413 -11.29 9.89 19.59
C LEU A 413 -11.06 9.19 20.94
N ARG A 414 -12.04 9.16 21.84
CA ARG A 414 -11.88 8.69 23.22
C ARG A 414 -12.92 7.66 23.69
N GLY A 415 -13.99 7.44 22.94
CA GLY A 415 -15.04 6.50 23.34
C GLY A 415 -14.62 5.03 23.23
N ARG A 416 -15.54 4.16 23.65
CA ARG A 416 -15.32 2.71 23.72
C ARG A 416 -16.01 2.01 22.56
N PHE A 417 -15.74 2.46 21.33
CA PHE A 417 -16.38 1.97 20.11
C PHE A 417 -16.29 0.43 19.94
N TRP A 418 -15.30 -0.23 20.56
CA TRP A 418 -15.16 -1.68 20.52
C TRP A 418 -16.31 -2.40 21.21
N GLU A 419 -16.99 -1.79 22.20
CA GLU A 419 -18.18 -2.37 22.85
C GLU A 419 -19.32 -2.54 21.83
N ASP A 420 -19.51 -1.53 20.97
CA ASP A 420 -20.53 -1.58 19.91
C ASP A 420 -20.15 -2.55 18.79
N LEU A 421 -18.84 -2.65 18.46
CA LEU A 421 -18.33 -3.68 17.55
C LEU A 421 -18.62 -5.08 18.08
N GLU A 422 -18.29 -5.35 19.35
CA GLU A 422 -18.49 -6.64 19.99
C GLU A 422 -19.97 -7.01 20.04
N GLN A 423 -20.82 -6.08 20.48
CA GLN A 423 -22.26 -6.31 20.50
C GLN A 423 -22.82 -6.61 19.11
N THR A 424 -22.31 -5.94 18.08
CA THR A 424 -22.72 -6.19 16.69
C THR A 424 -22.29 -7.57 16.22
N LEU A 425 -21.05 -7.96 16.50
CA LEU A 425 -20.49 -9.25 16.08
C LEU A 425 -21.14 -10.43 16.78
N ASP A 426 -21.48 -10.28 18.06
CA ASP A 426 -22.13 -11.31 18.86
C ASP A 426 -23.60 -11.56 18.42
N ARG A 427 -24.19 -10.63 17.63
CA ARG A 427 -25.54 -10.75 17.05
C ARG A 427 -25.56 -11.33 15.63
N LEU A 428 -24.45 -11.26 14.90
CA LEU A 428 -24.32 -11.88 13.59
C LEU A 428 -24.26 -13.39 13.77
#